data_AF-A0A2E5MK19-F1
#
_entry.id   AF-A0A2E5MK19-F1
#
_cell.length_a   1.000
_cell.length_b   1.000
_cell.length_c   1.000
_cell.angle_alpha   90.00
_cell.angle_beta   90.00
_cell.angle_gamma   90.00
#
_symmetry.space_group_name_H-M   'P 1'
#
loop_
_entity.id
_entity.type
_entity.pdbx_description
1 polymer ?
#
loop_
_entity_poly.entity_id
_entity_poly.type
_entity_poly.pdbx_seq_one_letter_code
_entity_poly.pdbx_strand_id
1 'polypeptide(L)'
;MPQIQSSDLDRFFQLSSQVHPALAGERYSGDSPCVIAGQDNRDLIVALVESLQAGFPEAGAPYWSARCWTFLVWQPIALSIVGVHGAGVLPPIDALRQKTGPGYGYVAGYQLPDSGWHADSELALIDAGGAVLRQVCDQLLAELRDVIRFKPLSAMRLVADSIVGGLMRLPGLRDGANMDRLQFLVDRWLAAAGLEGQSGLIPVQLDDNVVRLGLSRKGCCMHYRCAADDLCAGCPKFRPAERLQSIREELMEYAGAH
;
A
#
# COMPACT_ATOMS: atom_id res chain seq x y z
N MET A 1 -18.93 -10.50 19.34
CA MET A 1 -17.99 -9.58 18.67
C MET A 1 -18.61 -8.21 18.66
N PRO A 2 -17.86 -7.12 18.95
CA PRO A 2 -18.43 -5.77 18.93
C PRO A 2 -18.86 -5.40 17.50
N GLN A 3 -20.02 -4.78 17.38
CA GLN A 3 -20.55 -4.21 16.13
C GLN A 3 -20.13 -2.75 16.09
N ILE A 4 -19.55 -2.28 14.98
CA ILE A 4 -19.21 -0.86 14.84
C ILE A 4 -20.51 -0.06 14.74
N GLN A 5 -20.61 1.07 15.46
CA GLN A 5 -21.79 1.90 15.35
C GLN A 5 -21.84 2.55 13.95
N SER A 6 -23.05 2.81 13.45
CA SER A 6 -23.28 3.44 12.14
C SER A 6 -22.46 4.72 11.95
N SER A 7 -22.37 5.56 12.99
CA SER A 7 -21.62 6.81 12.98
C SER A 7 -20.10 6.63 12.87
N ASP A 8 -19.57 5.52 13.42
CA ASP A 8 -18.14 5.25 13.43
C ASP A 8 -17.67 4.75 12.06
N LEU A 9 -18.51 3.98 11.36
CA LEU A 9 -18.26 3.54 9.99
C LEU A 9 -18.25 4.71 9.01
N ASP A 10 -19.25 5.60 9.10
CA ASP A 10 -19.32 6.78 8.24
C ASP A 10 -18.12 7.72 8.48
N ARG A 11 -17.66 7.84 9.73
CA ARG A 11 -16.45 8.58 10.09
C ARG A 11 -15.19 7.94 9.50
N PHE A 12 -15.08 6.61 9.51
CA PHE A 12 -13.96 5.91 8.87
C PHE A 12 -13.94 6.15 7.36
N PHE A 13 -15.09 6.09 6.68
CA PHE A 13 -15.17 6.38 5.25
C PHE A 13 -14.75 7.81 4.92
N GLN A 14 -15.16 8.79 5.72
CA GLN A 14 -14.68 10.17 5.59
C GLN A 14 -13.17 10.28 5.77
N LEU A 15 -12.62 9.66 6.82
CA LEU A 15 -11.18 9.67 7.09
C LEU A 15 -10.37 9.06 5.95
N SER A 16 -10.76 7.88 5.46
CA SER A 16 -10.07 7.23 4.35
C SER A 16 -10.11 8.07 3.06
N SER A 17 -11.24 8.73 2.77
CA SER A 17 -11.38 9.61 1.61
C SER A 17 -10.53 10.88 1.71
N GLN A 18 -10.30 11.39 2.92
CA GLN A 18 -9.37 12.51 3.17
C GLN A 18 -7.92 12.11 2.93
N VAL A 19 -7.56 10.86 3.21
CA VAL A 19 -6.21 10.33 2.94
C VAL A 19 -5.97 10.23 1.44
N HIS A 20 -6.95 9.74 0.68
CA HIS A 20 -6.90 9.71 -0.78
C HIS A 20 -8.32 9.61 -1.38
N PRO A 21 -8.69 10.42 -2.39
CA PRO A 21 -10.04 10.38 -2.97
C PRO A 21 -10.47 9.01 -3.52
N ALA A 22 -9.52 8.21 -4.03
CA ALA A 22 -9.79 6.84 -4.49
C ALA A 22 -10.01 5.82 -3.35
N LEU A 23 -9.94 6.23 -2.08
CA LEU A 23 -10.38 5.48 -0.91
C LEU A 23 -11.78 5.93 -0.46
N ALA A 24 -12.67 6.21 -1.42
CA ALA A 24 -14.08 6.42 -1.13
C ALA A 24 -14.75 5.11 -0.71
N GLY A 25 -15.05 4.98 0.57
CA GLY A 25 -15.72 3.81 1.14
C GLY A 25 -17.25 3.93 1.06
N GLU A 26 -17.89 2.80 0.83
CA GLU A 26 -19.34 2.65 0.94
C GLU A 26 -19.69 1.42 1.78
N ARG A 27 -20.91 1.40 2.32
CA ARG A 27 -21.44 0.17 2.90
C ARG A 27 -21.64 -0.87 1.81
N TYR A 28 -21.65 -2.14 2.22
CA TYR A 28 -21.99 -3.22 1.32
C TYR A 28 -23.31 -2.94 0.59
N SER A 29 -23.24 -2.80 -0.73
CA SER A 29 -24.37 -2.52 -1.61
C SER A 29 -24.31 -3.42 -2.85
N GLY A 30 -24.58 -4.72 -2.64
CA GLY A 30 -24.87 -5.68 -3.72
C GLY A 30 -23.83 -5.82 -4.85
N ASP A 31 -24.32 -6.24 -6.02
CA ASP A 31 -23.64 -6.95 -7.13
C ASP A 31 -22.61 -6.16 -7.95
N SER A 32 -22.03 -5.08 -7.42
CA SER A 32 -20.93 -4.42 -8.13
C SER A 32 -19.73 -5.37 -8.28
N PRO A 33 -19.09 -5.44 -9.46
CA PRO A 33 -17.90 -6.25 -9.66
C PRO A 33 -16.76 -5.73 -8.78
N CYS A 34 -16.39 -6.54 -7.81
CA CYS A 34 -15.36 -6.21 -6.83
C CYS A 34 -14.34 -7.33 -6.75
N VAL A 35 -13.06 -6.97 -6.56
CA VAL A 35 -12.03 -7.93 -6.18
C VAL A 35 -12.16 -8.22 -4.69
N ILE A 36 -12.26 -9.50 -4.34
CA ILE A 36 -12.37 -9.98 -2.96
C ILE A 36 -11.34 -11.10 -2.77
N ALA A 37 -10.37 -10.92 -1.88
CA ALA A 37 -9.32 -11.92 -1.71
C ALA A 37 -9.88 -13.31 -1.36
N GLY A 38 -9.35 -14.34 -2.01
CA GLY A 38 -9.78 -15.73 -1.85
C GLY A 38 -11.06 -16.10 -2.60
N GLN A 39 -11.59 -15.23 -3.45
CA GLN A 39 -12.75 -15.49 -4.33
C GLN A 39 -12.30 -15.63 -5.80
N ASP A 40 -13.24 -15.95 -6.68
CA ASP A 40 -12.97 -15.95 -8.12
C ASP A 40 -12.92 -14.53 -8.68
N ASN A 41 -11.71 -13.96 -8.73
CA ASN A 41 -11.44 -12.63 -9.28
C ASN A 41 -10.88 -12.68 -10.71
N ARG A 42 -10.88 -13.85 -11.36
CA ARG A 42 -10.10 -14.09 -12.59
C ARG A 42 -10.42 -13.07 -13.68
N ASP A 43 -11.70 -12.88 -13.99
CA ASP A 43 -12.12 -11.98 -15.06
C ASP A 43 -11.74 -10.52 -14.78
N LEU A 44 -11.80 -10.09 -13.52
CA LEU A 44 -11.41 -8.73 -13.11
C LEU A 44 -9.90 -8.52 -13.21
N ILE A 45 -9.11 -9.52 -12.80
CA ILE A 45 -7.65 -9.47 -12.89
C ILE A 45 -7.21 -9.52 -14.36
N VAL A 46 -7.85 -10.34 -15.20
CA VAL A 46 -7.62 -10.37 -16.65
C VAL A 46 -7.87 -9.00 -17.24
N ALA A 47 -9.02 -8.39 -16.95
CA ALA A 47 -9.36 -7.07 -17.47
C ALA A 47 -8.38 -5.97 -17.03
N LEU A 48 -7.90 -6.00 -15.77
CA LEU A 48 -6.84 -5.10 -15.29
C LEU A 48 -5.53 -5.28 -16.06
N VAL A 49 -5.11 -6.53 -16.30
CA VAL A 49 -3.88 -6.83 -17.05
C VAL A 49 -4.01 -6.42 -18.51
N GLU A 50 -5.15 -6.70 -19.15
CA GLU A 50 -5.42 -6.32 -20.54
C GLU A 50 -5.45 -4.80 -20.71
N SER A 51 -6.04 -4.06 -19.76
CA SER A 51 -6.01 -2.60 -19.78
C SER A 51 -4.58 -2.06 -19.70
N LEU A 52 -3.72 -2.65 -18.85
CA LEU A 52 -2.31 -2.28 -18.75
C LEU A 52 -1.52 -2.60 -20.03
N GLN A 53 -1.83 -3.72 -20.69
CA GLN A 53 -1.23 -4.09 -21.97
C GLN A 53 -1.60 -3.11 -23.08
N ALA A 54 -2.87 -2.71 -23.14
CA ALA A 54 -3.35 -1.75 -24.13
C ALA A 54 -2.80 -0.33 -23.89
N GLY A 55 -2.70 0.09 -22.63
CA GLY A 55 -2.22 1.42 -22.26
C GLY A 55 -0.70 1.59 -22.33
N PHE A 56 0.06 0.52 -22.06
CA PHE A 56 1.53 0.55 -21.98
C PHE A 56 2.16 -0.67 -22.68
N PRO A 57 1.92 -0.88 -23.99
CA PRO A 57 2.43 -2.05 -24.71
C PRO A 57 3.96 -2.14 -24.69
N GLU A 58 4.66 -1.00 -24.70
CA GLU A 58 6.12 -0.89 -24.66
C GLU A 58 6.72 -1.37 -23.33
N ALA A 59 5.98 -1.27 -22.24
CA ALA A 59 6.49 -1.57 -20.90
C ALA A 59 6.62 -3.08 -20.65
N GLY A 60 5.78 -3.90 -21.28
CA GLY A 60 5.86 -5.36 -21.24
C GLY A 60 5.47 -6.00 -19.90
N ALA A 61 5.45 -7.33 -19.89
CA ALA A 61 4.98 -8.15 -18.77
C ALA A 61 5.57 -7.81 -17.38
N PRO A 62 6.87 -7.45 -17.22
CA PRO A 62 7.39 -7.04 -15.91
C PRO A 62 6.67 -5.82 -15.32
N TYR A 63 6.27 -4.86 -16.15
CA TYR A 63 5.50 -3.70 -15.71
C TYR A 63 4.05 -4.05 -15.47
N TRP A 64 3.38 -4.73 -16.40
CA TRP A 64 1.96 -5.07 -16.26
C TRP A 64 1.70 -5.90 -14.99
N SER A 65 2.54 -6.90 -14.73
CA SER A 65 2.44 -7.73 -13.52
C SER A 65 2.67 -6.92 -12.23
N ALA A 66 3.72 -6.08 -12.17
CA ALA A 66 3.98 -5.23 -11.01
C ALA A 66 2.88 -4.19 -10.79
N ARG A 67 2.38 -3.56 -11.86
CA ARG A 67 1.35 -2.51 -11.76
C ARG A 67 0.00 -3.09 -11.36
N CYS A 68 -0.42 -4.20 -11.97
CA CYS A 68 -1.62 -4.92 -11.56
C CYS A 68 -1.53 -5.32 -10.09
N TRP A 69 -0.38 -5.86 -9.66
CA TRP A 69 -0.16 -6.18 -8.25
C TRP A 69 -0.36 -4.96 -7.34
N THR A 70 0.22 -3.81 -7.69
CA THR A 70 0.03 -2.58 -6.89
C THR A 70 -1.43 -2.13 -6.85
N PHE A 71 -2.22 -2.35 -7.91
CA PHE A 71 -3.66 -2.07 -7.86
C PHE A 71 -4.42 -3.01 -6.92
N LEU A 72 -4.01 -4.26 -6.80
CA LEU A 72 -4.69 -5.24 -5.93
C LEU A 72 -4.41 -5.03 -4.44
N VAL A 73 -3.25 -4.46 -4.07
CA VAL A 73 -2.82 -4.39 -2.67
C VAL A 73 -2.85 -3.01 -2.03
N TRP A 74 -2.92 -1.93 -2.83
CA TRP A 74 -2.79 -0.58 -2.26
C TRP A 74 -3.95 -0.21 -1.31
N GLN A 75 -5.20 -0.61 -1.61
CA GLN A 75 -6.34 -0.35 -0.72
C GLN A 75 -6.26 -1.15 0.58
N PRO A 76 -6.05 -2.50 0.58
CA PRO A 76 -5.84 -3.25 1.82
C PRO A 76 -4.81 -2.60 2.73
N ILE A 77 -3.64 -2.26 2.19
CA ILE A 77 -2.54 -1.66 2.96
C ILE A 77 -2.93 -0.29 3.52
N ALA A 78 -3.47 0.60 2.68
CA ALA A 78 -3.84 1.94 3.10
C ALA A 78 -4.95 1.92 4.16
N LEU A 79 -5.98 1.07 4.00
CA LEU A 79 -7.09 0.95 4.93
C LEU A 79 -6.65 0.36 6.28
N SER A 80 -5.73 -0.62 6.29
CA SER A 80 -5.11 -1.10 7.52
C SER A 80 -4.40 0.03 8.28
N ILE A 81 -3.55 0.80 7.59
CA ILE A 81 -2.78 1.89 8.22
C ILE A 81 -3.72 2.99 8.74
N VAL A 82 -4.70 3.42 7.93
CA VAL A 82 -5.69 4.43 8.30
C VAL A 82 -6.55 3.96 9.47
N GLY A 83 -6.98 2.70 9.46
CA GLY A 83 -7.72 2.11 10.57
C GLY A 83 -6.93 2.17 11.86
N VAL A 84 -5.75 1.56 11.88
CA VAL A 84 -4.96 1.41 13.10
C VAL A 84 -4.51 2.75 13.65
N HIS A 85 -3.91 3.61 12.82
CA HIS A 85 -3.29 4.85 13.29
C HIS A 85 -4.19 6.07 13.23
N GLY A 86 -5.25 6.05 12.40
CA GLY A 86 -6.18 7.16 12.26
C GLY A 86 -7.48 6.97 13.03
N ALA A 87 -8.02 5.76 13.07
CA ALA A 87 -9.31 5.46 13.70
C ALA A 87 -9.20 4.61 14.98
N GLY A 88 -8.02 4.08 15.31
CA GLY A 88 -7.82 3.21 16.48
C GLY A 88 -8.54 1.86 16.38
N VAL A 89 -8.81 1.39 15.16
CA VAL A 89 -9.52 0.14 14.89
C VAL A 89 -8.90 -0.59 13.70
N LEU A 90 -8.94 -1.91 13.68
CA LEU A 90 -8.61 -2.70 12.50
C LEU A 90 -9.90 -2.99 11.70
N PRO A 91 -10.04 -2.47 10.46
CA PRO A 91 -11.13 -2.85 9.58
C PRO A 91 -11.06 -4.34 9.18
N PRO A 92 -12.19 -4.95 8.79
CA PRO A 92 -12.25 -6.34 8.32
C PRO A 92 -11.69 -6.47 6.90
N ILE A 93 -10.36 -6.36 6.76
CA ILE A 93 -9.65 -6.31 5.48
C ILE A 93 -9.76 -7.62 4.67
N ASP A 94 -9.94 -8.75 5.34
CA ASP A 94 -10.22 -10.05 4.73
C ASP A 94 -11.60 -10.11 4.04
N ALA A 95 -12.53 -9.24 4.43
CA ALA A 95 -13.85 -9.07 3.80
C ALA A 95 -13.91 -7.84 2.88
N LEU A 96 -12.77 -7.20 2.59
CA LEU A 96 -12.71 -6.02 1.73
C LEU A 96 -13.16 -6.35 0.30
N ARG A 97 -14.10 -5.56 -0.22
CA ARG A 97 -14.51 -5.60 -1.62
C ARG A 97 -13.94 -4.38 -2.33
N GLN A 98 -12.95 -4.59 -3.19
CA GLN A 98 -12.28 -3.52 -3.91
C GLN A 98 -12.99 -3.25 -5.23
N LYS A 99 -13.52 -2.04 -5.42
CA LYS A 99 -14.24 -1.69 -6.65
C LYS A 99 -13.25 -1.53 -7.80
N THR A 100 -13.62 -2.01 -8.97
CA THR A 100 -12.89 -1.76 -10.22
C THR A 100 -13.57 -0.60 -10.97
N GLY A 101 -12.78 0.34 -11.48
CA GLY A 101 -13.32 1.51 -12.18
C GLY A 101 -14.03 1.15 -13.50
N PRO A 102 -14.90 2.02 -14.04
CA PRO A 102 -15.49 1.83 -15.36
C PRO A 102 -14.39 1.60 -16.41
N GLY A 103 -14.48 0.51 -17.17
CA GLY A 103 -13.44 0.13 -18.15
C GLY A 103 -12.23 -0.63 -17.59
N TYR A 104 -12.30 -1.12 -16.34
CA TYR A 104 -11.38 -2.07 -15.71
C TYR A 104 -9.88 -1.69 -15.67
N GLY A 105 -9.53 -0.40 -15.74
CA GLY A 105 -8.13 0.04 -15.78
C GLY A 105 -7.47 0.38 -14.44
N TYR A 106 -8.23 0.38 -13.35
CA TYR A 106 -7.74 0.72 -12.01
C TYR A 106 -8.70 0.22 -10.91
N VAL A 107 -8.17 0.11 -9.69
CA VAL A 107 -8.92 -0.20 -8.46
C VAL A 107 -9.10 1.08 -7.66
N ALA A 108 -10.35 1.46 -7.40
CA ALA A 108 -10.71 2.68 -6.66
C ALA A 108 -12.11 2.58 -6.08
N GLY A 109 -12.25 3.05 -4.84
CA GLY A 109 -13.44 2.85 -4.01
C GLY A 109 -13.50 1.43 -3.44
N TYR A 110 -14.23 1.25 -2.34
CA TYR A 110 -14.32 -0.05 -1.68
C TYR A 110 -15.62 -0.21 -0.89
N GLN A 111 -15.91 -1.44 -0.48
CA GLN A 111 -16.96 -1.76 0.48
C GLN A 111 -16.40 -2.58 1.64
N LEU A 112 -16.87 -2.27 2.85
CA LEU A 112 -16.62 -3.05 4.06
C LEU A 112 -17.96 -3.45 4.70
N PRO A 113 -18.02 -4.62 5.37
CA PRO A 113 -19.19 -5.00 6.16
C PRO A 113 -19.32 -4.18 7.46
N ASP A 114 -20.52 -4.16 8.02
CA ASP A 114 -20.83 -3.50 9.31
C ASP A 114 -20.30 -4.30 10.53
N SER A 115 -19.72 -5.49 10.31
CA SER A 115 -19.23 -6.39 11.36
C SER A 115 -17.77 -6.80 11.09
N GLY A 116 -17.11 -7.41 12.08
CA GLY A 116 -15.71 -7.86 11.94
C GLY A 116 -14.66 -6.79 12.25
N TRP A 117 -15.08 -5.58 12.64
CA TRP A 117 -14.19 -4.53 13.13
C TRP A 117 -13.59 -4.91 14.47
N HIS A 118 -12.28 -4.70 14.60
CA HIS A 118 -11.55 -5.05 15.80
C HIS A 118 -10.97 -3.79 16.46
N ALA A 119 -11.15 -3.65 17.77
CA ALA A 119 -10.62 -2.56 18.57
C ALA A 119 -9.77 -3.15 19.70
N ASP A 120 -8.56 -2.62 19.85
CA ASP A 120 -7.57 -3.06 20.84
C ASP A 120 -6.53 -1.93 21.01
N SER A 121 -5.50 -2.18 21.80
CA SER A 121 -4.27 -1.41 21.81
C SER A 121 -3.65 -1.35 20.41
N GLU A 122 -3.01 -0.22 20.08
CA GLU A 122 -2.40 -0.02 18.77
C GLU A 122 -1.41 -1.14 18.40
N LEU A 123 -0.60 -1.63 19.35
CA LEU A 123 0.34 -2.73 19.08
C LEU A 123 -0.37 -4.03 18.70
N ALA A 124 -1.45 -4.38 19.40
CA ALA A 124 -2.25 -5.56 19.05
C ALA A 124 -2.93 -5.39 17.68
N LEU A 125 -3.39 -4.17 17.37
CA LEU A 125 -3.96 -3.86 16.05
C LEU A 125 -2.92 -3.93 14.92
N ILE A 126 -1.67 -3.51 15.16
CA ILE A 126 -0.57 -3.68 14.20
C ILE A 126 -0.29 -5.16 13.96
N ASP A 127 -0.19 -5.96 15.03
CA ASP A 127 0.11 -7.39 14.94
C ASP A 127 -0.99 -8.13 14.17
N ALA A 128 -2.26 -7.89 14.51
CA ALA A 128 -3.40 -8.45 13.81
C ALA A 128 -3.51 -7.93 12.36
N GLY A 129 -3.29 -6.64 12.15
CA GLY A 129 -3.36 -6.00 10.84
C GLY A 129 -2.29 -6.51 9.88
N GLY A 130 -1.06 -6.68 10.34
CA GLY A 130 0.03 -7.25 9.55
C GLY A 130 -0.24 -8.69 9.16
N ALA A 131 -0.76 -9.51 10.09
CA ALA A 131 -1.13 -10.90 9.80
C ALA A 131 -2.25 -11.02 8.76
N VAL A 132 -3.32 -10.22 8.90
CA VAL A 132 -4.43 -10.18 7.93
C VAL A 132 -3.95 -9.67 6.57
N LEU A 133 -3.13 -8.61 6.53
CA LEU A 133 -2.54 -8.12 5.28
C LEU A 133 -1.73 -9.19 4.58
N ARG A 134 -0.93 -9.96 5.33
CA ARG A 134 -0.14 -11.05 4.76
C ARG A 134 -1.05 -12.12 4.13
N GLN A 135 -2.09 -12.53 4.83
CA GLN A 135 -3.07 -13.49 4.31
C GLN A 135 -3.74 -12.99 3.02
N VAL A 136 -4.25 -11.75 3.02
CA VAL A 136 -4.91 -11.14 1.87
C VAL A 136 -3.95 -11.00 0.69
N CYS A 137 -2.70 -10.60 0.93
CA CYS A 137 -1.69 -10.51 -0.12
C CYS A 137 -1.35 -11.90 -0.69
N ASP A 138 -1.21 -12.93 0.15
CA ASP A 138 -0.91 -14.27 -0.35
C ASP A 138 -2.04 -14.82 -1.24
N GLN A 139 -3.31 -14.56 -0.88
CA GLN A 139 -4.49 -14.93 -1.68
C GLN A 139 -4.52 -14.19 -3.02
N LEU A 140 -4.46 -12.85 -3.02
CA LEU A 140 -4.47 -12.04 -4.24
C LEU A 140 -3.28 -12.34 -5.15
N LEU A 141 -2.12 -12.68 -4.58
CA LEU A 141 -0.94 -13.05 -5.36
C LEU A 141 -1.13 -14.40 -6.06
N ALA A 142 -1.78 -15.37 -5.41
CA ALA A 142 -2.09 -16.65 -6.03
C ALA A 142 -3.01 -16.42 -7.26
N GLU A 143 -4.08 -15.65 -7.07
CA GLU A 143 -5.03 -15.31 -8.14
C GLU A 143 -4.37 -14.55 -9.30
N LEU A 144 -3.52 -13.55 -9.01
CA LEU A 144 -2.78 -12.83 -10.04
C LEU A 144 -1.88 -13.76 -10.85
N ARG A 145 -1.23 -14.73 -10.19
CA ARG A 145 -0.28 -15.65 -10.84
C ARG A 145 -0.96 -16.66 -11.74
N ASP A 146 -2.26 -16.89 -11.59
CA ASP A 146 -3.07 -17.68 -12.52
C ASP A 146 -3.42 -16.93 -13.82
N VAL A 147 -3.16 -15.62 -13.86
CA VAL A 147 -3.39 -14.75 -15.02
C VAL A 147 -2.06 -14.31 -15.66
N ILE A 148 -1.09 -13.85 -14.88
CA ILE A 148 0.19 -13.36 -15.37
C ILE A 148 1.34 -13.78 -14.45
N ARG A 149 2.47 -14.20 -15.03
CA ARG A 149 3.65 -14.59 -14.26
C ARG A 149 4.16 -13.41 -13.43
N PHE A 150 4.18 -13.57 -12.11
CA PHE A 150 4.80 -12.62 -11.20
C PHE A 150 5.60 -13.33 -10.10
N LYS A 151 6.75 -12.74 -9.72
CA LYS A 151 7.66 -13.36 -8.74
C LYS A 151 7.19 -13.02 -7.32
N PRO A 152 6.96 -14.00 -6.43
CA PRO A 152 6.48 -13.74 -5.07
C PRO A 152 7.36 -12.77 -4.27
N LEU A 153 8.68 -12.91 -4.35
CA LEU A 153 9.60 -12.00 -3.68
C LEU A 153 9.46 -10.55 -4.17
N SER A 154 9.26 -10.35 -5.48
CA SER A 154 9.04 -9.01 -6.04
C SER A 154 7.71 -8.42 -5.58
N ALA A 155 6.66 -9.25 -5.52
CA ALA A 155 5.34 -8.87 -5.02
C ALA A 155 5.42 -8.39 -3.56
N MET A 156 6.04 -9.19 -2.69
CA MET A 156 6.10 -8.91 -1.26
C MET A 156 7.02 -7.74 -0.91
N ARG A 157 8.05 -7.47 -1.72
CA ARG A 157 8.83 -6.23 -1.59
C ARG A 157 8.03 -4.98 -1.95
N LEU A 158 7.13 -5.06 -2.94
CA LEU A 158 6.22 -3.95 -3.23
C LEU A 158 5.23 -3.73 -2.09
N VAL A 159 4.71 -4.79 -1.47
CA VAL A 159 3.87 -4.68 -0.26
C VAL A 159 4.64 -4.01 0.87
N ALA A 160 5.86 -4.48 1.16
CA ALA A 160 6.72 -3.90 2.20
C ALA A 160 7.01 -2.41 1.94
N ASP A 161 7.40 -2.05 0.72
CA ASP A 161 7.63 -0.65 0.33
C ASP A 161 6.37 0.20 0.47
N SER A 162 5.19 -0.35 0.16
CA SER A 162 3.91 0.33 0.32
C SER A 162 3.52 0.53 1.78
N ILE A 163 3.78 -0.45 2.65
CA ILE A 163 3.58 -0.32 4.11
C ILE A 163 4.45 0.81 4.66
N VAL A 164 5.76 0.78 4.39
CA VAL A 164 6.68 1.81 4.89
C VAL A 164 6.31 3.18 4.31
N GLY A 165 6.04 3.27 3.01
CA GLY A 165 5.59 4.51 2.37
C GLY A 165 4.27 5.05 2.94
N GLY A 166 3.34 4.18 3.34
CA GLY A 166 2.10 4.56 4.01
C GLY A 166 2.34 5.13 5.41
N LEU A 167 3.17 4.46 6.22
CA LEU A 167 3.53 4.93 7.57
C LEU A 167 4.26 6.27 7.54
N MET A 168 5.13 6.48 6.56
CA MET A 168 5.81 7.76 6.36
C MET A 168 4.87 8.90 6.03
N ARG A 169 3.64 8.65 5.59
CA ARG A 169 2.63 9.69 5.32
C ARG A 169 1.77 10.02 6.55
N LEU A 170 1.95 9.32 7.67
CA LEU A 170 1.25 9.66 8.90
C LEU A 170 1.72 11.03 9.41
N PRO A 171 0.78 11.96 9.73
CA PRO A 171 1.14 13.29 10.20
C PRO A 171 2.05 13.27 11.42
N GLY A 172 3.08 14.11 11.42
CA GLY A 172 4.02 14.28 12.55
C GLY A 172 5.06 13.18 12.74
N LEU A 173 4.99 12.03 12.03
CA LEU A 173 5.96 10.95 12.20
C LEU A 173 7.30 11.16 11.46
N ARG A 174 7.33 12.02 10.44
CA ARG A 174 8.58 12.34 9.71
C ARG A 174 9.42 13.41 10.40
N ASP A 175 8.89 14.03 11.45
CA ASP A 175 9.59 15.06 12.21
C ASP A 175 10.75 14.43 12.99
N GLY A 176 11.85 15.17 13.15
CA GLY A 176 13.07 14.66 13.80
C GLY A 176 12.83 14.09 15.20
N ALA A 177 11.88 14.65 15.95
CA ALA A 177 11.53 14.18 17.30
C ALA A 177 10.85 12.80 17.32
N ASN A 178 10.28 12.34 16.19
CA ASN A 178 9.49 11.11 16.09
C ASN A 178 10.15 10.03 15.23
N MET A 179 11.42 10.21 14.83
CA MET A 179 12.14 9.25 13.99
C MET A 179 12.21 7.85 14.62
N ASP A 180 12.49 7.76 15.92
CA ASP A 180 12.53 6.46 16.64
C ASP A 180 11.16 5.79 16.65
N ARG A 181 10.10 6.60 16.78
CA ARG A 181 8.73 6.11 16.74
C ARG A 181 8.35 5.59 15.36
N LEU A 182 8.70 6.31 14.30
CA LEU A 182 8.48 5.88 12.93
C LEU A 182 9.25 4.58 12.62
N GLN A 183 10.53 4.50 13.03
CA GLN A 183 11.34 3.31 12.88
C GLN A 183 10.70 2.11 13.60
N PHE A 184 10.30 2.29 14.86
CA PHE A 184 9.61 1.26 15.63
C PHE A 184 8.33 0.77 14.93
N LEU A 185 7.49 1.68 14.43
CA LEU A 185 6.26 1.31 13.73
C LEU A 185 6.54 0.55 12.43
N VAL A 186 7.54 0.98 11.65
CA VAL A 186 7.96 0.28 10.44
C VAL A 186 8.40 -1.14 10.76
N ASP A 187 9.27 -1.31 11.75
CA ASP A 187 9.77 -2.64 12.13
C ASP A 187 8.63 -3.55 12.63
N ARG A 188 7.69 -3.01 13.42
CA ARG A 188 6.53 -3.77 13.91
C ARG A 188 5.59 -4.21 12.79
N TRP A 189 5.25 -3.31 11.86
CA TRP A 189 4.38 -3.67 10.74
C TRP A 189 5.03 -4.69 9.80
N LEU A 190 6.32 -4.51 9.49
CA LEU A 190 7.04 -5.47 8.65
C LEU A 190 7.15 -6.83 9.33
N ALA A 191 7.42 -6.89 10.64
CA ALA A 191 7.44 -8.14 11.38
C ALA A 191 6.06 -8.81 11.44
N ALA A 192 4.99 -8.06 11.73
CA ALA A 192 3.63 -8.59 11.77
C ALA A 192 3.17 -9.17 10.41
N ALA A 193 3.63 -8.61 9.30
CA ALA A 193 3.36 -9.13 7.95
C ALA A 193 4.34 -10.23 7.49
N GLY A 194 5.38 -10.55 8.27
CA GLY A 194 6.45 -11.47 7.89
C GLY A 194 7.28 -10.98 6.70
N LEU A 195 7.59 -9.67 6.70
CA LEU A 195 8.25 -8.93 5.64
C LEU A 195 9.55 -8.26 6.12
N GLU A 196 10.13 -8.72 7.23
CA GLU A 196 11.40 -8.20 7.72
C GLU A 196 12.49 -8.23 6.64
N GLY A 197 13.23 -7.12 6.54
CA GLY A 197 14.29 -6.95 5.54
C GLY A 197 13.81 -6.80 4.09
N GLN A 198 12.49 -6.83 3.82
CA GLN A 198 11.94 -6.62 2.47
C GLN A 198 11.66 -5.15 2.15
N SER A 199 11.75 -4.25 3.13
CA SER A 199 11.84 -2.80 2.96
C SER A 199 12.49 -2.20 4.22
N GLY A 200 12.49 -0.89 4.36
CA GLY A 200 12.91 -0.22 5.58
C GLY A 200 13.18 1.26 5.39
N LEU A 201 13.69 1.89 6.43
CA LEU A 201 14.13 3.28 6.41
C LEU A 201 15.65 3.36 6.33
N ILE A 202 16.15 4.47 5.80
CA ILE A 202 17.57 4.83 5.87
C ILE A 202 17.72 6.23 6.44
N PRO A 203 18.70 6.48 7.33
CA PRO A 203 19.05 7.82 7.72
C PRO A 203 19.71 8.55 6.55
N VAL A 204 19.27 9.77 6.29
CA VAL A 204 19.81 10.66 5.26
C VAL A 204 20.15 11.98 5.91
N GLN A 205 21.41 12.38 5.75
CA GLN A 205 21.91 13.69 6.16
C GLN A 205 21.46 14.73 5.14
N LEU A 206 20.78 15.79 5.58
CA LEU A 206 20.39 16.94 4.76
C LEU A 206 21.40 18.10 4.89
N ASP A 207 21.26 19.13 4.05
CA ASP A 207 22.18 20.28 3.95
C ASP A 207 22.23 21.14 5.23
N ASP A 208 21.16 21.15 6.02
CA ASP A 208 21.01 21.87 7.28
C ASP A 208 21.63 21.13 8.48
N ASN A 209 22.45 20.10 8.24
CA ASN A 209 22.97 19.16 9.24
C ASN A 209 21.89 18.37 9.98
N VAL A 210 20.66 18.33 9.47
CA VAL A 210 19.58 17.55 10.06
C VAL A 210 19.50 16.15 9.41
N VAL A 211 19.31 15.13 10.25
CA VAL A 211 19.05 13.76 9.78
C VAL A 211 17.54 13.55 9.62
N ARG A 212 17.16 12.89 8.53
CA ARG A 212 15.78 12.44 8.27
C ARG A 212 15.76 10.98 7.83
N LEU A 213 14.62 10.32 7.97
CA LEU A 213 14.42 8.95 7.49
C LEU A 213 13.81 8.96 6.08
N GLY A 214 14.55 8.37 5.15
CA GLY A 214 14.10 8.13 3.78
C GLY A 214 13.67 6.68 3.56
N LEU A 215 12.80 6.45 2.57
CA LEU A 215 12.35 5.10 2.22
C LEU A 215 13.44 4.32 1.46
N SER A 216 13.88 3.21 2.03
CA SER A 216 14.84 2.29 1.41
C SER A 216 14.14 1.20 0.61
N ARG A 217 13.49 1.59 -0.50
CA ARG A 217 12.81 0.68 -1.43
C ARG A 217 13.60 -0.59 -1.80
N LYS A 218 12.95 -1.75 -1.81
CA LYS A 218 13.55 -2.98 -2.37
C LYS A 218 12.75 -3.50 -3.56
N GLY A 219 11.49 -3.11 -3.68
CA GLY A 219 10.61 -3.41 -4.79
C GLY A 219 10.87 -2.48 -5.97
N CYS A 220 10.68 -3.01 -7.18
CA CYS A 220 10.72 -2.21 -8.40
C CYS A 220 9.34 -2.27 -9.07
N CYS A 221 8.67 -1.12 -9.18
CA CYS A 221 7.38 -0.99 -9.86
C CYS A 221 7.50 -1.08 -11.39
N MET A 222 8.72 -1.10 -11.93
CA MET A 222 9.03 -1.16 -13.35
C MET A 222 8.49 0.03 -14.17
N HIS A 223 8.13 1.15 -13.53
CA HIS A 223 7.52 2.30 -14.21
C HIS A 223 8.40 2.91 -15.30
N TYR A 224 9.73 2.93 -15.09
CA TYR A 224 10.75 3.37 -16.07
C TYR A 224 10.69 2.67 -17.44
N ARG A 225 9.88 1.62 -17.57
CA ARG A 225 9.64 0.92 -18.84
C ARG A 225 8.52 1.56 -19.67
N CYS A 226 7.71 2.46 -19.10
CA CYS A 226 6.64 3.20 -19.79
C CYS A 226 7.20 4.47 -20.45
N ALA A 227 8.09 5.17 -19.75
CA ALA A 227 8.83 6.31 -20.26
C ALA A 227 10.29 6.16 -19.85
N ALA A 228 11.21 6.27 -20.82
CA ALA A 228 12.63 6.12 -20.57
C ALA A 228 13.10 7.14 -19.50
N ASP A 229 13.98 6.67 -18.61
CA ASP A 229 14.63 7.46 -17.57
C ASP A 229 13.73 8.04 -16.46
N ASP A 230 12.47 7.60 -16.37
CA ASP A 230 11.58 7.96 -15.26
C ASP A 230 11.72 6.98 -14.06
N LEU A 231 12.74 7.24 -13.24
CA LEU A 231 12.98 6.50 -12.00
C LEU A 231 12.43 7.26 -10.79
N CYS A 232 11.50 6.63 -10.06
CA CYS A 232 10.95 7.21 -8.84
C CYS A 232 12.01 7.36 -7.74
N ALA A 233 11.76 8.28 -6.80
CA ALA A 233 12.64 8.51 -5.66
C ALA A 233 12.98 7.22 -4.90
N GLY A 234 14.28 6.99 -4.71
CA GLY A 234 14.80 5.80 -4.04
C GLY A 234 14.64 4.49 -4.80
N CYS A 235 14.35 4.51 -6.11
CA CYS A 235 14.21 3.31 -6.95
C CYS A 235 15.43 2.38 -6.84
N PRO A 236 15.25 1.05 -6.70
CA PRO A 236 16.36 0.10 -6.60
C PRO A 236 17.16 -0.07 -7.91
N LYS A 237 16.76 0.60 -9.00
CA LYS A 237 17.49 0.60 -10.28
C LYS A 237 18.60 1.64 -10.34
N PHE A 238 18.59 2.64 -9.46
CA PHE A 238 19.70 3.58 -9.31
C PHE A 238 20.97 2.88 -8.82
N ARG A 239 22.15 3.43 -9.16
CA ARG A 239 23.38 3.08 -8.45
C ARG A 239 23.30 3.57 -7.00
N PRO A 240 24.00 2.93 -6.04
CA PRO A 240 23.85 3.26 -4.62
C PRO A 240 23.99 4.76 -4.28
N ALA A 241 24.96 5.46 -4.87
CA ALA A 241 25.17 6.89 -4.63
C ALA A 241 24.05 7.76 -5.22
N GLU A 242 23.64 7.49 -6.47
CA GLU A 242 22.53 8.19 -7.13
C GLU A 242 21.22 7.98 -6.38
N ARG A 243 21.05 6.77 -5.84
CA ARG A 243 19.88 6.41 -5.07
C ARG A 243 19.78 7.23 -3.78
N LEU A 244 20.90 7.36 -3.05
CA LEU A 244 20.95 8.17 -1.84
C LEU A 244 20.66 9.64 -2.16
N GLN A 245 21.23 10.14 -3.27
CA GLN A 245 20.99 11.51 -3.74
C GLN A 245 19.51 11.73 -4.08
N SER A 246 18.89 10.82 -4.82
CA SER A 246 17.47 10.88 -5.17
C SER A 246 16.55 10.86 -3.93
N ILE A 247 16.90 10.10 -2.89
CA ILE A 247 16.16 10.10 -1.62
C ILE A 247 16.36 11.43 -0.87
N ARG A 248 17.58 11.98 -0.90
CA ARG A 248 17.87 13.30 -0.32
C ARG A 248 17.03 14.38 -0.98
N GLU A 249 16.92 14.38 -2.31
CA GLU A 249 16.10 15.33 -3.08
C GLU A 249 14.62 15.26 -2.69
N GLU A 250 14.02 14.06 -2.65
CA GLU A 250 12.63 13.85 -2.19
C GLU A 250 12.41 14.39 -0.77
N LEU A 251 13.38 14.19 0.13
CA LEU A 251 13.29 14.69 1.51
C LEU A 251 13.41 16.21 1.59
N MET A 252 14.24 16.84 0.75
CA MET A 252 14.38 18.29 0.70
C MET A 252 13.12 18.97 0.13
N GLU A 253 12.52 18.39 -0.93
CA GLU A 253 11.24 18.88 -1.47
C GLU A 253 10.13 18.84 -0.43
N TYR A 254 10.04 17.75 0.33
CA TYR A 254 9.08 17.63 1.43
C TYR A 254 9.33 18.66 2.55
N ALA A 255 10.60 18.90 2.90
CA ALA A 255 10.96 19.85 3.96
C ALA A 255 10.70 21.32 3.55
N GLY A 256 10.75 21.65 2.25
CA GLY A 256 10.44 22.99 1.74
C GLY A 256 8.95 23.26 1.50
N ALA A 257 8.10 22.22 1.56
CA ALA A 257 6.65 22.33 1.37
C ALA A 257 5.86 22.62 2.67
N HIS A 258 6.56 22.70 3.80
CA HIS A 258 6.03 22.93 5.16
C HIS A 258 6.79 24.05 5.85
#